data_AF-A0AAJ6APD2-F1
#
_entry.id   AF-A0AAJ6APD2-F1
#
_cell.length_a   1.000
_cell.length_b   1.000
_cell.length_c   1.000
_cell.angle_alpha   90.00
_cell.angle_beta   90.00
_cell.angle_gamma   90.00
#
_symmetry.space_group_name_H-M   'P 1'
#
loop_
_entity.id
_entity.type
_entity.pdbx_description
1 polymer ?
#
loop_
_entity_poly.entity_id
_entity_poly.type
_entity_poly.pdbx_seq_one_letter_code
_entity_poly.pdbx_strand_id
1 'polypeptide(L)'
;MTPIQPPPRTAGTGRRSPSSGTGRTAAVLVLVVLAALIPLLGPSPALHGTGEAEAPGTGGIGLLRTVLFAALSVPLGELFVNRLARSLPGAPPERPRSGAPYAAAAGFFAALGLASVVATGNLVPGSVADIDVGGLYASRDGKLALLEVNGFLAAWLCAGSRRPGLQVWPLAAVVVAEALRAHPATEYSPLLGSGLTLVHLTCASLWAGGLLYALRILRRWRGAGAGPALLALYARVAAVLLAALTATGVGSSLRRMPPGTIAEQLTDTAYGRVLLAKVLLVVAVAVLALWARIRLGRASDPVSACSPARAEVVALGVVVAVSGLLTALPVPIRW
;
A
#
# COMPACT_ATOMS: atom_id res chain seq x y z
N MET A 1 14.82 39.07 67.00
CA MET A 1 15.81 38.73 65.94
C MET A 1 15.75 37.24 65.70
N THR A 2 15.03 36.81 64.66
CA THR A 2 14.86 35.42 64.24
C THR A 2 15.79 35.16 63.05
N PRO A 3 16.64 34.12 63.06
CA PRO A 3 17.50 33.84 61.92
C PRO A 3 16.68 33.19 60.80
N ILE A 4 16.77 33.78 59.60
CA ILE A 4 16.15 33.30 58.37
C ILE A 4 16.99 32.14 57.83
N GLN A 5 16.42 30.95 57.78
CA GLN A 5 17.02 29.78 57.13
C GLN A 5 16.82 29.90 55.59
N PRO A 6 17.87 29.75 54.77
CA PRO A 6 17.70 29.80 53.32
C PRO A 6 17.04 28.51 52.81
N PRO A 7 16.15 28.57 51.79
CA PRO A 7 15.55 27.39 51.21
C PRO A 7 16.61 26.57 50.44
N PRO A 8 16.49 25.23 50.41
CA PRO A 8 17.40 24.37 49.70
C PRO A 8 17.24 24.57 48.18
N ARG A 9 18.37 24.82 47.51
CA ARG A 9 18.48 24.75 46.04
C ARG A 9 18.11 23.34 45.59
N THR A 10 16.92 23.18 45.00
CA THR A 10 16.60 21.97 44.23
C THR A 10 17.45 21.98 42.97
N ALA A 11 18.49 21.13 42.99
CA ALA A 11 19.30 20.83 41.84
C ALA A 11 18.41 20.34 40.69
N GLY A 12 18.41 21.07 39.59
CA GLY A 12 17.72 20.69 38.37
C GLY A 12 18.28 19.37 37.83
N THR A 13 17.57 18.28 38.04
CA THR A 13 17.76 17.06 37.26
C THR A 13 16.96 17.21 35.97
N GLY A 14 17.47 18.05 35.07
CA GLY A 14 17.11 18.00 33.66
C GLY A 14 17.56 16.67 33.07
N ARG A 15 16.79 15.60 33.34
CA ARG A 15 16.92 14.33 32.62
C ARG A 15 16.40 14.58 31.21
N ARG A 16 17.27 15.09 30.34
CA ARG A 16 17.06 15.06 28.89
C ARG A 16 16.92 13.59 28.49
N SER A 17 15.70 13.15 28.26
CA SER A 17 15.39 11.84 27.71
C SER A 17 16.16 11.66 26.39
N PRO A 18 16.99 10.61 26.23
CA PRO A 18 17.74 10.40 25.00
C PRO A 18 16.80 10.16 23.80
N SER A 19 17.28 10.61 22.65
CA SER A 19 16.70 10.58 21.29
C SER A 19 15.70 9.45 20.97
N SER A 20 14.41 9.72 21.12
CA SER A 20 13.33 8.88 20.56
C SER A 20 13.25 8.92 19.01
N GLY A 21 14.02 9.80 18.36
CA GLY A 21 14.05 9.97 16.90
C GLY A 21 14.82 8.86 16.20
N THR A 22 16.02 8.51 16.68
CA THR A 22 16.93 7.57 16.03
C THR A 22 16.32 6.18 15.88
N GLY A 23 15.67 5.66 16.93
CA GLY A 23 15.01 4.34 16.88
C GLY A 23 13.83 4.28 15.92
N ARG A 24 13.09 5.39 15.73
CA ARG A 24 12.00 5.45 14.75
C ARG A 24 12.52 5.48 13.32
N THR A 25 13.57 6.26 13.07
CA THR A 25 14.21 6.33 11.76
C THR A 25 14.78 4.96 11.37
N ALA A 26 15.49 4.29 12.28
CA ALA A 26 16.01 2.94 12.06
C ALA A 26 14.88 1.93 11.76
N ALA A 27 13.78 1.95 12.53
CA ALA A 27 12.64 1.08 12.28
C ALA A 27 11.98 1.33 10.90
N VAL A 28 11.84 2.59 10.49
CA VAL A 28 11.32 2.93 9.15
C VAL A 28 12.27 2.44 8.07
N LEU A 29 13.58 2.63 8.23
CA LEU A 29 14.58 2.13 7.28
C LEU A 29 14.52 0.61 7.14
N VAL A 30 14.45 -0.12 8.26
CA VAL A 30 14.29 -1.59 8.25
C VAL A 30 13.02 -2.00 7.51
N LEU A 31 11.89 -1.32 7.74
CA LEU A 31 10.64 -1.61 7.03
C LEU A 31 10.73 -1.34 5.53
N VAL A 32 11.39 -0.24 5.13
CA VAL A 32 11.63 0.08 3.71
C VAL A 32 12.54 -0.96 3.06
N VAL A 33 13.62 -1.35 3.74
CA VAL A 33 14.53 -2.40 3.27
C VAL A 33 13.78 -3.72 3.12
N LEU A 34 13.01 -4.14 4.12
CA LEU A 34 12.20 -5.37 4.05
C LEU A 34 11.18 -5.30 2.91
N ALA A 35 10.49 -4.17 2.74
CA ALA A 35 9.53 -3.98 1.65
C ALA A 35 10.19 -4.03 0.27
N ALA A 36 11.47 -3.66 0.15
CA ALA A 36 12.25 -3.76 -1.08
C ALA A 36 12.83 -5.17 -1.31
N LEU A 37 13.27 -5.85 -0.25
CA LEU A 37 13.84 -7.20 -0.33
C LEU A 37 12.80 -8.24 -0.75
N ILE A 38 11.55 -8.11 -0.32
CA ILE A 38 10.47 -9.04 -0.70
C ILE A 38 10.34 -9.16 -2.23
N PRO A 39 10.12 -8.08 -3.00
CA PRO A 39 10.04 -8.20 -4.45
C PRO A 39 11.38 -8.48 -5.13
N LEU A 40 12.51 -8.00 -4.60
CA LEU A 40 13.83 -8.22 -5.22
C LEU A 40 14.32 -9.67 -5.09
N LEU A 41 14.10 -10.28 -3.92
CA LEU A 41 14.62 -11.62 -3.61
C LEU A 41 13.53 -12.69 -3.58
N GLY A 42 12.25 -12.31 -3.59
CA GLY A 42 11.12 -13.23 -3.56
C GLY A 42 10.93 -14.13 -4.79
N PRO A 43 11.33 -13.75 -6.02
CA PRO A 43 11.16 -14.61 -7.20
C PRO A 43 11.95 -15.92 -7.09
N SER A 44 13.22 -15.86 -6.69
CA SER A 44 14.11 -17.02 -6.57
C SER A 44 13.54 -18.17 -5.69
N PRO A 45 13.14 -17.94 -4.43
CA PRO A 45 12.54 -18.98 -3.59
C PRO A 45 11.14 -19.37 -4.07
N ALA A 46 10.38 -18.47 -4.71
CA ALA A 46 9.05 -18.80 -5.23
C ALA A 46 9.13 -19.80 -6.39
N LEU A 47 10.11 -19.62 -7.29
CA LEU A 47 10.33 -20.45 -8.49
C LEU A 47 11.10 -21.74 -8.19
N HIS A 48 11.77 -21.84 -7.04
CA HIS A 48 12.59 -23.01 -6.72
C HIS A 48 11.76 -24.31 -6.74
N GLY A 49 12.14 -25.26 -7.60
CA GLY A 49 11.45 -26.54 -7.73
C GLY A 49 10.08 -26.49 -8.39
N THR A 50 9.64 -25.37 -9.00
CA THR A 50 8.39 -25.33 -9.80
C THR A 50 8.63 -25.76 -11.26
N GLY A 51 9.87 -25.66 -11.75
CA GLY A 51 10.19 -25.83 -13.17
C GLY A 51 9.84 -24.60 -14.03
N GLU A 52 9.32 -23.52 -13.44
CA GLU A 52 9.03 -22.27 -14.14
C GLU A 52 10.29 -21.40 -14.27
N ALA A 53 10.47 -20.80 -15.44
CA ALA A 53 11.59 -19.90 -15.68
C ALA A 53 11.32 -18.49 -15.12
N GLU A 54 12.35 -17.88 -14.51
CA GLU A 54 12.29 -16.48 -14.14
C GLU A 54 12.34 -15.61 -15.40
N ALA A 55 11.40 -14.67 -15.53
CA ALA A 55 11.47 -13.68 -16.60
C ALA A 55 12.58 -12.66 -16.29
N PRO A 56 13.31 -12.15 -17.30
CA PRO A 56 14.34 -11.16 -17.07
C PRO A 56 13.81 -9.94 -16.29
N GLY A 57 14.44 -9.63 -15.15
CA GLY A 57 14.09 -8.45 -14.35
C GLY A 57 12.84 -8.57 -13.47
N THR A 58 12.30 -9.77 -13.25
CA THR A 58 11.12 -10.00 -12.38
C THR A 58 11.24 -9.27 -11.04
N GLY A 59 12.40 -9.34 -10.37
CA GLY A 59 12.60 -8.67 -9.08
C GLY A 59 12.52 -7.15 -9.15
N GLY A 60 13.11 -6.54 -10.18
CA GLY A 60 13.06 -5.09 -10.42
C GLY A 60 11.66 -4.60 -10.76
N ILE A 61 10.94 -5.33 -11.62
CA ILE A 61 9.54 -5.05 -11.95
C ILE A 61 8.67 -5.16 -10.71
N GLY A 62 8.84 -6.22 -9.91
CA GLY A 62 8.12 -6.40 -8.65
C GLY A 62 8.34 -5.23 -7.69
N LEU A 63 9.57 -4.73 -7.58
CA LEU A 63 9.90 -3.59 -6.73
C LEU A 63 9.19 -2.32 -7.20
N LEU A 64 9.23 -2.03 -8.50
CA LEU A 64 8.53 -0.87 -9.07
C LEU A 64 7.01 -0.97 -8.85
N ARG A 65 6.43 -2.17 -8.99
CA ARG A 65 5.01 -2.42 -8.68
C ARG A 65 4.69 -2.19 -7.21
N THR A 66 5.55 -2.65 -6.29
CA THR A 66 5.41 -2.38 -4.86
C THR A 66 5.41 -0.88 -4.57
N VAL A 67 6.33 -0.12 -5.17
CA VAL A 67 6.40 1.34 -5.01
C VAL A 67 5.15 1.99 -5.58
N LEU A 68 4.68 1.58 -6.76
CA LEU A 68 3.46 2.10 -7.39
C LEU A 68 2.22 1.90 -6.51
N PHE A 69 2.02 0.69 -5.97
CA PHE A 69 0.88 0.39 -5.08
C PHE A 69 0.96 1.13 -3.74
N ALA A 70 2.15 1.29 -3.18
CA ALA A 70 2.36 2.10 -1.99
C ALA A 70 2.08 3.60 -2.26
N ALA A 71 2.52 4.09 -3.42
CA ALA A 71 2.32 5.46 -3.88
C ALA A 71 0.85 5.80 -4.15
N LEU A 72 0.03 4.83 -4.56
CA LEU A 72 -1.44 4.96 -4.63
C LEU A 72 -2.07 4.98 -3.23
N SER A 73 -1.63 4.08 -2.36
CA SER A 73 -2.23 3.87 -1.04
C SER A 73 -2.18 5.13 -0.19
N VAL A 74 -1.03 5.81 -0.11
CA VAL A 74 -0.85 6.98 0.75
C VAL A 74 -1.87 8.10 0.46
N PRO A 75 -1.90 8.74 -0.73
CA PRO A 75 -2.79 9.86 -1.01
C PRO A 75 -4.27 9.46 -1.00
N LEU A 76 -4.64 8.26 -1.48
CA LEU A 76 -6.01 7.76 -1.40
C LEU A 76 -6.47 7.61 0.06
N GLY A 77 -5.60 7.09 0.91
CA GLY A 77 -5.82 7.01 2.34
C GLY A 77 -6.02 8.37 3.01
N GLU A 78 -5.20 9.37 2.66
CA GLU A 78 -5.36 10.73 3.18
C GLU A 78 -6.70 11.34 2.77
N LEU A 79 -7.07 11.27 1.47
CA LEU A 79 -8.34 11.77 0.97
C LEU A 79 -9.53 11.11 1.67
N PHE A 80 -9.49 9.78 1.75
CA PHE A 80 -10.54 8.96 2.33
C PHE A 80 -10.79 9.32 3.79
N VAL A 81 -9.75 9.29 4.61
CA VAL A 81 -9.90 9.53 6.05
C VAL A 81 -10.15 11.02 6.35
N ASN A 82 -9.60 11.96 5.56
CA ASN A 82 -9.97 13.36 5.68
C ASN A 82 -11.47 13.59 5.35
N ARG A 83 -12.06 12.79 4.46
CA ARG A 83 -13.51 12.82 4.20
C ARG A 83 -14.28 12.29 5.41
N LEU A 84 -13.89 11.14 5.97
CA LEU A 84 -14.51 10.60 7.19
C LEU A 84 -14.39 11.56 8.38
N ALA A 85 -13.23 12.18 8.55
CA ALA A 85 -12.99 13.09 9.66
C ALA A 85 -13.76 14.41 9.54
N ARG A 86 -14.14 14.83 8.33
CA ARG A 86 -15.02 15.99 8.10
C ARG A 86 -16.48 15.71 8.42
N SER A 87 -16.93 14.46 8.31
CA SER A 87 -18.30 14.07 8.69
C SER A 87 -18.52 13.94 10.20
N LEU A 88 -17.47 14.10 11.02
CA LEU A 88 -17.58 13.97 12.48
C LEU A 88 -17.83 15.34 13.13
N PRO A 89 -18.91 15.49 13.91
CA PRO A 89 -19.13 16.67 14.74
C PRO A 89 -18.00 16.84 15.76
N GLY A 90 -17.52 18.08 15.95
CA GLY A 90 -16.47 18.40 16.94
C GLY A 90 -15.07 17.87 16.58
N ALA A 91 -14.85 17.46 15.33
CA ALA A 91 -13.53 17.07 14.85
C ALA A 91 -12.55 18.26 14.90
N PRO A 92 -11.39 18.14 15.59
CA PRO A 92 -10.38 19.19 15.57
C PRO A 92 -9.92 19.53 14.15
N PRO A 93 -9.64 20.82 13.85
CA PRO A 93 -9.21 21.24 12.52
C PRO A 93 -7.80 20.75 12.18
N GLU A 94 -7.00 20.40 13.19
CA GLU A 94 -5.61 19.96 13.04
C GLU A 94 -5.50 18.67 12.21
N ARG A 95 -4.64 18.71 11.19
CA ARG A 95 -4.32 17.56 10.32
C ARG A 95 -2.82 17.25 10.35
N PRO A 96 -2.42 15.98 10.26
CA PRO A 96 -1.02 15.62 10.03
C PRO A 96 -0.49 16.27 8.74
N ARG A 97 0.82 16.51 8.68
CA ARG A 97 1.49 16.85 7.41
C ARG A 97 1.18 15.79 6.35
N SER A 98 0.81 16.22 5.15
CA SER A 98 0.53 15.33 4.03
C SER A 98 1.81 14.64 3.54
N GLY A 99 1.73 13.33 3.33
CA GLY A 99 2.73 12.54 2.62
C GLY A 99 2.43 12.40 1.12
N ALA A 100 1.29 12.90 0.65
CA ALA A 100 0.83 12.74 -0.73
C ALA A 100 1.83 13.25 -1.79
N PRO A 101 2.51 14.42 -1.65
CA PRO A 101 3.48 14.87 -2.65
C PRO A 101 4.66 13.90 -2.81
N TYR A 102 5.20 13.39 -1.70
CA TYR A 102 6.33 12.45 -1.72
C TYR A 102 5.91 11.09 -2.29
N ALA A 103 4.72 10.62 -1.93
CA ALA A 103 4.17 9.37 -2.47
C ALA A 103 3.90 9.48 -3.98
N ALA A 104 3.29 10.58 -4.43
CA ALA A 104 3.02 10.81 -5.85
C ALA A 104 4.31 10.95 -6.68
N ALA A 105 5.34 11.61 -6.14
CA ALA A 105 6.65 11.67 -6.77
C ALA A 105 7.30 10.27 -6.89
N ALA A 106 7.25 9.46 -5.82
CA ALA A 106 7.74 8.08 -5.87
C ALA A 106 6.97 7.23 -6.90
N GLY A 107 5.64 7.39 -6.95
CA GLY A 107 4.79 6.73 -7.95
C GLY A 107 5.12 7.16 -9.39
N PHE A 108 5.42 8.44 -9.61
CA PHE A 108 5.85 8.95 -10.91
C PHE A 108 7.14 8.29 -11.38
N PHE A 109 8.17 8.21 -10.54
CA PHE A 109 9.42 7.54 -10.90
C PHE A 109 9.25 6.03 -11.08
N ALA A 110 8.42 5.38 -10.26
CA ALA A 110 8.10 3.96 -10.44
C ALA A 110 7.36 3.69 -11.76
N ALA A 111 6.38 4.54 -12.11
CA ALA A 111 5.66 4.46 -13.36
C ALA A 111 6.58 4.73 -14.57
N LEU A 112 7.54 5.65 -14.47
CA LEU A 112 8.55 5.87 -15.50
C LEU A 112 9.44 4.62 -15.70
N GLY A 113 9.89 4.00 -14.60
CA GLY A 113 10.64 2.74 -14.68
C GLY A 113 9.82 1.64 -15.36
N LEU A 114 8.55 1.47 -14.97
CA LEU A 114 7.66 0.48 -15.60
C LEU A 114 7.39 0.79 -17.07
N ALA A 115 7.23 2.07 -17.44
CA ALA A 115 7.08 2.48 -18.83
C ALA A 115 8.34 2.20 -19.65
N SER A 116 9.54 2.41 -19.09
CA SER A 116 10.79 2.05 -19.77
C SER A 116 10.91 0.55 -20.03
N VAL A 117 10.44 -0.30 -19.11
CA VAL A 117 10.39 -1.75 -19.29
C VAL A 117 9.42 -2.14 -20.40
N VAL A 118 8.28 -1.46 -20.52
CA VAL A 118 7.34 -1.69 -21.63
C VAL A 118 7.95 -1.26 -22.97
N ALA A 119 8.68 -0.14 -23.00
CA ALA A 119 9.34 0.39 -24.20
C ALA A 119 10.44 -0.52 -24.77
N THR A 120 10.98 -1.42 -23.96
CA THR A 120 12.01 -2.40 -24.32
C THR A 120 11.46 -3.81 -24.52
N GLY A 121 10.14 -3.94 -24.74
CA GLY A 121 9.50 -5.24 -24.97
C GLY A 121 9.36 -6.11 -23.71
N ASN A 122 9.18 -5.48 -22.54
CA ASN A 122 9.12 -6.10 -21.20
C ASN A 122 10.45 -6.66 -20.68
N LEU A 123 11.57 -6.12 -21.16
CA LEU A 123 12.92 -6.40 -20.64
C LEU A 123 13.45 -5.19 -19.86
N VAL A 124 14.43 -5.39 -18.97
CA VAL A 124 15.09 -4.25 -18.31
C VAL A 124 16.04 -3.58 -19.32
N PRO A 125 15.91 -2.27 -19.59
CA PRO A 125 16.78 -1.58 -20.54
C PRO A 125 18.25 -1.64 -20.10
N GLY A 126 19.15 -1.99 -21.02
CA GLY A 126 20.60 -1.96 -20.80
C GLY A 126 21.21 -0.60 -21.15
N SER A 127 20.61 0.12 -22.10
CA SER A 127 20.98 1.47 -22.51
C SER A 127 19.77 2.33 -22.86
N VAL A 128 19.97 3.66 -22.94
CA VAL A 128 18.92 4.61 -23.37
C VAL A 128 18.55 4.42 -24.85
N ALA A 129 19.45 3.88 -25.67
CA ALA A 129 19.21 3.62 -27.09
C ALA A 129 18.25 2.44 -27.33
N ASP A 130 18.01 1.61 -26.31
CA ASP A 130 17.12 0.44 -26.39
C ASP A 130 15.64 0.84 -26.21
N ILE A 131 15.37 2.09 -25.81
CA ILE A 131 14.04 2.58 -25.48
C ILE A 131 13.30 3.00 -26.77
N ASP A 132 12.37 2.17 -27.24
CA ASP A 132 11.47 2.53 -28.33
C ASP A 132 10.30 3.38 -27.81
N VAL A 133 10.53 4.70 -27.78
CA VAL A 133 9.49 5.67 -27.41
C VAL A 133 8.32 5.64 -28.40
N GLY A 134 8.55 5.30 -29.67
CA GLY A 134 7.48 5.15 -30.67
C GLY A 134 6.55 3.99 -30.35
N GLY A 135 7.12 2.86 -29.91
CA GLY A 135 6.41 1.67 -29.45
C GLY A 135 5.48 1.90 -28.24
N LEU A 136 5.83 2.85 -27.37
CA LEU A 136 4.96 3.25 -26.25
C LEU A 136 3.64 3.88 -26.73
N TYR A 137 3.69 4.72 -27.76
CA TYR A 137 2.49 5.36 -28.30
C TYR A 137 1.72 4.45 -29.27
N ALA A 138 2.38 3.45 -29.84
CA ALA A 138 1.73 2.49 -30.74
C ALA A 138 0.93 1.42 -29.96
N SER A 139 1.46 0.95 -28.84
CA SER A 139 0.88 -0.16 -28.07
C SER A 139 -0.18 0.29 -27.05
N ARG A 140 -1.15 -0.59 -26.75
CA ARG A 140 -2.14 -0.36 -25.68
C ARG A 140 -1.46 -0.25 -24.33
N ASP A 141 -0.53 -1.15 -24.04
CA ASP A 141 0.14 -1.21 -22.73
C ASP A 141 1.08 -0.03 -22.52
N GLY A 142 1.73 0.45 -23.59
CA GLY A 142 2.51 1.69 -23.57
C GLY A 142 1.63 2.92 -23.29
N LYS A 143 0.46 3.04 -23.94
CA LYS A 143 -0.50 4.13 -23.65
C LYS A 143 -0.98 4.11 -22.20
N LEU A 144 -1.28 2.92 -21.65
CA LEU A 144 -1.69 2.77 -20.26
C LEU A 144 -0.55 3.11 -19.29
N ALA A 145 0.69 2.70 -19.59
CA ALA A 145 1.86 3.08 -18.79
C ALA A 145 2.10 4.59 -18.81
N LEU A 146 1.96 5.25 -19.97
CA LEU A 146 2.02 6.71 -20.09
C LEU A 146 0.89 7.38 -19.30
N LEU A 147 -0.32 6.80 -19.27
CA LEU A 147 -1.42 7.30 -18.45
C LEU A 147 -1.10 7.22 -16.95
N GLU A 148 -0.47 6.12 -16.49
CA GLU A 148 0.01 5.99 -15.10
C GLU A 148 1.05 7.07 -14.77
N VAL A 149 2.06 7.29 -15.64
CA VAL A 149 3.09 8.33 -15.49
C VAL A 149 2.46 9.72 -15.36
N ASN A 150 1.60 10.09 -16.32
CA ASN A 150 0.94 11.40 -16.32
C ASN A 150 -0.02 11.56 -15.14
N GLY A 151 -0.71 10.48 -14.75
CA GLY A 151 -1.58 10.45 -13.58
C GLY A 151 -0.81 10.76 -12.30
N PHE A 152 0.33 10.10 -12.04
CA PHE A 152 1.13 10.42 -10.85
C PHE A 152 1.73 11.82 -10.88
N LEU A 153 2.18 12.30 -12.05
CA LEU A 153 2.66 13.68 -12.19
C LEU A 153 1.56 14.69 -11.83
N ALA A 154 0.36 14.52 -12.41
CA ALA A 154 -0.78 15.38 -12.12
C ALA A 154 -1.21 15.28 -10.64
N ALA A 155 -1.16 14.08 -10.03
CA ALA A 155 -1.42 13.90 -8.61
C ALA A 155 -0.38 14.64 -7.74
N TRP A 156 0.91 14.60 -8.11
CA TRP A 156 1.97 15.31 -7.42
C TRP A 156 1.76 16.83 -7.46
N LEU A 157 1.47 17.38 -8.64
CA LEU A 157 1.15 18.80 -8.83
C LEU A 157 -0.11 19.21 -8.03
N CYS A 158 -1.15 18.38 -8.08
CA CYS A 158 -2.39 18.60 -7.32
C CYS A 158 -2.12 18.61 -5.80
N ALA A 159 -1.30 17.68 -5.29
CA ALA A 159 -0.95 17.59 -3.88
C ALA A 159 -0.15 18.82 -3.38
N GLY A 160 0.62 19.47 -4.26
CA GLY A 160 1.32 20.73 -3.98
C GLY A 160 0.48 22.00 -4.17
N SER A 161 -0.74 21.88 -4.72
CA SER A 161 -1.60 23.02 -5.04
C SER A 161 -2.45 23.51 -3.85
N ARG A 162 -3.17 24.62 -4.04
CA ARG A 162 -4.18 25.11 -3.07
C ARG A 162 -5.41 24.18 -2.96
N ARG A 163 -5.59 23.22 -3.86
CA ARG A 163 -6.75 22.31 -3.93
C ARG A 163 -6.31 20.84 -4.00
N PRO A 164 -5.69 20.29 -2.93
CA PRO A 164 -5.19 18.92 -2.91
C PRO A 164 -6.26 17.86 -3.14
N GLY A 165 -7.55 18.18 -2.90
CA GLY A 165 -8.67 17.29 -3.21
C GLY A 165 -8.80 16.92 -4.68
N LEU A 166 -8.26 17.72 -5.61
CA LEU A 166 -8.31 17.45 -7.05
C LEU A 166 -7.50 16.21 -7.44
N GLN A 167 -6.58 15.73 -6.59
CA GLN A 167 -5.80 14.52 -6.85
C GLN A 167 -6.66 13.26 -7.01
N VAL A 168 -7.95 13.29 -6.61
CA VAL A 168 -8.87 12.15 -6.80
C VAL A 168 -8.98 11.70 -8.26
N TRP A 169 -8.99 12.66 -9.20
CA TRP A 169 -9.12 12.40 -10.62
C TRP A 169 -7.90 11.70 -11.23
N PRO A 170 -6.67 12.25 -11.08
CA PRO A 170 -5.49 11.56 -11.58
C PRO A 170 -5.25 10.22 -10.90
N LEU A 171 -5.51 10.09 -9.59
CA LEU A 171 -5.37 8.79 -8.90
C LEU A 171 -6.38 7.76 -9.40
N ALA A 172 -7.62 8.17 -9.67
CA ALA A 172 -8.61 7.28 -10.29
C ALA A 172 -8.18 6.84 -11.69
N ALA A 173 -7.60 7.74 -12.50
CA ALA A 173 -7.06 7.40 -13.80
C ALA A 173 -5.92 6.37 -13.71
N VAL A 174 -5.00 6.50 -12.74
CA VAL A 174 -3.94 5.51 -12.48
C VAL A 174 -4.54 4.15 -12.11
N VAL A 175 -5.54 4.11 -11.22
CA VAL A 175 -6.18 2.85 -10.80
C VAL A 175 -6.90 2.16 -11.96
N VAL A 176 -7.57 2.92 -12.84
CA VAL A 176 -8.19 2.40 -14.06
C VAL A 176 -7.13 1.90 -15.04
N ALA A 177 -6.06 2.67 -15.26
CA ALA A 177 -4.97 2.29 -16.15
C ALA A 177 -4.31 0.97 -15.72
N GLU A 178 -3.99 0.88 -14.43
CA GLU A 178 -3.42 -0.32 -13.81
C GLU A 178 -4.35 -1.53 -13.93
N ALA A 179 -5.64 -1.34 -13.67
CA ALA A 179 -6.63 -2.41 -13.78
C ALA A 179 -6.76 -2.95 -15.22
N LEU A 180 -6.72 -2.06 -16.22
CA LEU A 180 -6.75 -2.43 -17.63
C LEU A 180 -5.43 -3.05 -18.11
N ARG A 181 -4.30 -2.62 -17.54
CA ARG A 181 -2.96 -3.13 -17.88
C ARG A 181 -2.70 -4.51 -17.30
N ALA A 182 -3.28 -4.81 -16.14
CA ALA A 182 -3.20 -6.13 -15.52
C ALA A 182 -3.91 -7.25 -16.31
N HIS A 183 -4.77 -6.89 -17.27
CA HIS A 183 -5.58 -7.80 -18.06
C HIS A 183 -5.53 -7.45 -19.56
N PRO A 184 -4.55 -8.01 -20.30
CA PRO A 184 -4.45 -7.83 -21.74
C PRO A 184 -5.71 -8.29 -22.47
N ALA A 185 -6.03 -7.68 -23.62
CA ALA A 185 -7.22 -8.01 -24.41
C ALA A 185 -7.23 -9.45 -24.94
N THR A 186 -6.07 -10.12 -24.92
CA THR A 186 -5.89 -11.52 -25.32
C THR A 186 -6.24 -12.52 -24.21
N GLU A 187 -6.40 -12.07 -22.95
CA GLU A 187 -6.81 -12.93 -21.84
C GLU A 187 -8.30 -13.31 -21.96
N TYR A 188 -8.68 -14.48 -21.44
CA TYR A 188 -10.08 -14.87 -21.30
C TYR A 188 -10.82 -13.96 -20.31
N SER A 189 -11.91 -13.32 -20.77
CA SER A 189 -12.74 -12.38 -19.98
C SER A 189 -11.95 -11.23 -19.35
N PRO A 190 -11.28 -10.39 -20.17
CA PRO A 190 -10.33 -9.38 -19.69
C PRO A 190 -11.03 -8.22 -18.97
N LEU A 191 -12.28 -7.92 -19.34
CA LEU A 191 -13.09 -6.89 -18.68
C LEU A 191 -13.48 -7.30 -17.25
N LEU A 192 -13.81 -8.58 -17.04
CA LEU A 192 -14.09 -9.09 -15.70
C LEU A 192 -12.82 -9.05 -14.84
N GLY A 193 -11.68 -9.47 -15.39
CA GLY A 193 -10.40 -9.33 -14.71
C GLY A 193 -10.07 -7.89 -14.33
N SER A 194 -10.24 -6.96 -15.27
CA SER A 194 -10.04 -5.53 -15.05
C SER A 194 -10.96 -4.99 -13.96
N GLY A 195 -12.25 -5.34 -13.99
CA GLY A 195 -13.22 -4.94 -12.96
C GLY A 195 -12.87 -5.47 -11.57
N LEU A 196 -12.46 -6.74 -11.47
CA LEU A 196 -12.00 -7.34 -10.23
C LEU A 196 -10.75 -6.62 -9.69
N THR A 197 -9.76 -6.36 -10.55
CA THR A 197 -8.53 -5.66 -10.18
C THR A 197 -8.80 -4.20 -9.77
N LEU A 198 -9.69 -3.49 -10.47
CA LEU A 198 -10.10 -2.13 -10.14
C LEU A 198 -10.65 -2.05 -8.71
N VAL A 199 -11.60 -2.91 -8.38
CA VAL A 199 -12.21 -2.96 -7.04
C VAL A 199 -11.18 -3.40 -6.01
N HIS A 200 -10.41 -4.45 -6.29
CA HIS A 200 -9.41 -4.98 -5.35
C HIS A 200 -8.33 -3.94 -5.02
N LEU A 201 -7.74 -3.31 -6.03
CA LEU A 201 -6.70 -2.29 -5.87
C LEU A 201 -7.23 -1.05 -5.13
N THR A 202 -8.44 -0.60 -5.46
CA THR A 202 -9.08 0.52 -4.77
C THR A 202 -9.29 0.19 -3.30
N CYS A 203 -9.89 -0.97 -2.99
CA CYS A 203 -10.15 -1.38 -1.61
C CYS A 203 -8.85 -1.57 -0.82
N ALA A 204 -7.83 -2.18 -1.41
CA ALA A 204 -6.52 -2.36 -0.80
C ALA A 204 -5.87 -1.02 -0.47
N SER A 205 -5.89 -0.08 -1.42
CA SER A 205 -5.30 1.26 -1.27
C SER A 205 -5.99 2.07 -0.17
N LEU A 206 -7.34 2.04 -0.15
CA LEU A 206 -8.14 2.72 0.86
C LEU A 206 -7.93 2.12 2.25
N TRP A 207 -7.82 0.79 2.35
CA TRP A 207 -7.59 0.11 3.63
C TRP A 207 -6.19 0.42 4.17
N ALA A 208 -5.15 0.14 3.40
CA ALA A 208 -3.75 0.31 3.81
C ALA A 208 -3.42 1.79 4.10
N GLY A 209 -3.69 2.68 3.15
CA GLY A 209 -3.45 4.11 3.31
C GLY A 209 -4.33 4.74 4.38
N GLY A 210 -5.60 4.32 4.44
CA GLY A 210 -6.55 4.83 5.41
C GLY A 210 -6.14 4.49 6.84
N LEU A 211 -5.67 3.27 7.13
CA LEU A 211 -5.23 2.92 8.48
C LEU A 211 -4.03 3.77 8.89
N LEU A 212 -3.02 3.85 8.00
CA LEU A 212 -1.82 4.64 8.23
C LEU A 212 -2.16 6.09 8.58
N TYR A 213 -3.04 6.71 7.80
CA TYR A 213 -3.41 8.11 8.00
C TYR A 213 -4.36 8.30 9.20
N ALA A 214 -5.29 7.38 9.46
CA ALA A 214 -6.13 7.40 10.67
C ALA A 214 -5.29 7.37 11.95
N LEU A 215 -4.24 6.54 12.00
CA LEU A 215 -3.31 6.51 13.14
C LEU A 215 -2.43 7.77 13.23
N ARG A 216 -2.16 8.46 12.12
CA ARG A 216 -1.51 9.78 12.14
C ARG A 216 -2.44 10.85 12.70
N ILE A 217 -3.72 10.85 12.32
CA ILE A 217 -4.72 11.77 12.87
C ILE A 217 -4.90 11.54 14.36
N LEU A 218 -5.08 10.29 14.80
CA LEU A 218 -5.31 9.97 16.22
C LEU A 218 -4.14 10.42 17.13
N ARG A 219 -2.91 10.43 16.59
CA ARG A 219 -1.74 10.99 17.29
C ARG A 219 -1.76 12.51 17.43
N ARG A 220 -2.43 13.23 16.52
CA ARG A 220 -2.63 14.69 16.61
C ARG A 220 -3.80 15.02 17.51
N TRP A 221 -4.90 14.28 17.39
CA TRP A 221 -6.11 14.43 18.19
C TRP A 221 -6.02 13.82 19.59
N ARG A 222 -4.82 13.74 20.17
CA ARG A 222 -4.63 13.17 21.52
C ARG A 222 -5.43 13.99 22.53
N GLY A 223 -6.32 13.34 23.25
CA GLY A 223 -7.22 13.99 24.23
C GLY A 223 -8.52 14.55 23.66
N ALA A 224 -8.72 14.52 22.33
CA ALA A 224 -9.99 14.93 21.73
C ALA A 224 -11.00 13.76 21.66
N GLY A 225 -12.24 14.01 22.08
CA GLY A 225 -13.32 13.01 22.07
C GLY A 225 -13.71 12.48 20.67
N ALA A 226 -13.31 13.17 19.60
CA ALA A 226 -13.58 12.75 18.22
C ALA A 226 -12.72 11.56 17.74
N GLY A 227 -11.63 11.21 18.44
CA GLY A 227 -10.71 10.14 18.06
C GLY A 227 -11.36 8.75 18.00
N PRO A 228 -12.05 8.28 19.06
CA PRO A 228 -12.78 7.02 19.05
C PRO A 228 -13.86 6.95 17.96
N ALA A 229 -14.58 8.06 17.71
CA ALA A 229 -15.61 8.12 16.68
C ALA A 229 -15.03 7.94 15.27
N LEU A 230 -13.88 8.55 14.98
CA LEU A 230 -13.17 8.33 13.71
C LEU A 230 -12.75 6.88 13.53
N LEU A 231 -12.24 6.26 14.59
CA LEU A 231 -11.77 4.88 14.54
C LEU A 231 -12.92 3.88 14.38
N ALA A 232 -14.06 4.13 15.02
CA ALA A 232 -15.28 3.34 14.84
C ALA A 232 -15.83 3.47 13.41
N LEU A 233 -15.89 4.70 12.87
CA LEU A 233 -16.33 4.93 11.50
C LEU A 233 -15.38 4.25 10.48
N TYR A 234 -14.07 4.42 10.66
CA TYR A 234 -13.07 3.74 9.84
C TYR A 234 -13.19 2.23 9.93
N ALA A 235 -13.40 1.66 11.12
CA ALA A 235 -13.53 0.21 11.31
C ALA A 235 -14.74 -0.38 10.55
N ARG A 236 -15.88 0.33 10.55
CA ARG A 236 -17.07 -0.08 9.78
C ARG A 236 -16.78 -0.12 8.28
N VAL A 237 -16.12 0.91 7.75
CA VAL A 237 -15.74 0.93 6.34
C VAL A 237 -14.69 -0.13 6.03
N ALA A 238 -13.69 -0.31 6.91
CA ALA A 238 -12.64 -1.32 6.74
C ALA A 238 -13.21 -2.74 6.67
N ALA A 239 -14.27 -3.06 7.42
CA ALA A 239 -14.96 -4.34 7.30
C ALA A 239 -15.58 -4.56 5.90
N VAL A 240 -16.18 -3.52 5.32
CA VAL A 240 -16.72 -3.56 3.94
C VAL A 240 -15.58 -3.69 2.92
N LEU A 241 -14.49 -2.95 3.11
CA LEU A 241 -13.30 -3.06 2.25
C LEU A 241 -12.70 -4.48 2.29
N LEU A 242 -12.63 -5.10 3.47
CA LEU A 242 -12.17 -6.47 3.64
C LEU A 242 -13.09 -7.47 2.93
N ALA A 243 -14.41 -7.32 3.07
CA ALA A 243 -15.36 -8.19 2.38
C ALA A 243 -15.21 -8.09 0.84
N ALA A 244 -15.08 -6.87 0.32
CA ALA A 244 -14.84 -6.63 -1.11
C ALA A 244 -13.49 -7.19 -1.58
N LEU A 245 -12.42 -7.05 -0.78
CA LEU A 245 -11.11 -7.64 -1.06
C LEU A 245 -11.17 -9.17 -1.12
N THR A 246 -11.87 -9.79 -0.18
CA THR A 246 -12.07 -11.25 -0.16
C THR A 246 -12.85 -11.70 -1.38
N ALA A 247 -13.99 -11.06 -1.69
CA ALA A 247 -14.81 -11.42 -2.85
C ALA A 247 -14.03 -11.27 -4.17
N THR A 248 -13.33 -10.15 -4.35
CA THR A 248 -12.52 -9.91 -5.56
C THR A 248 -11.28 -10.79 -5.65
N GLY A 249 -10.66 -11.12 -4.51
CA GLY A 249 -9.55 -12.05 -4.41
C GLY A 249 -9.97 -13.46 -4.79
N VAL A 250 -11.05 -13.98 -4.19
CA VAL A 250 -11.63 -15.29 -4.51
C VAL A 250 -12.04 -15.35 -5.98
N GLY A 251 -12.76 -14.34 -6.48
CA GLY A 251 -13.15 -14.25 -7.89
C GLY A 251 -11.94 -14.24 -8.84
N SER A 252 -10.87 -13.52 -8.49
CA SER A 252 -9.64 -13.49 -9.28
C SER A 252 -8.89 -14.82 -9.24
N SER A 253 -8.86 -15.50 -8.10
CA SER A 253 -8.24 -16.82 -7.95
C SER A 253 -9.00 -17.87 -8.76
N LEU A 254 -10.33 -17.94 -8.64
CA LEU A 254 -11.16 -18.86 -9.43
C LEU A 254 -11.06 -18.59 -10.94
N ARG A 255 -10.87 -17.33 -11.33
CA ARG A 255 -10.62 -16.95 -12.75
C ARG A 255 -9.20 -17.27 -13.21
N ARG A 256 -8.24 -17.57 -12.34
CA ARG A 256 -6.87 -17.94 -12.75
C ARG A 256 -6.62 -19.44 -12.59
N MET A 257 -7.20 -20.04 -11.56
CA MET A 257 -7.06 -21.43 -11.16
C MET A 257 -8.46 -22.06 -11.04
N PRO A 258 -8.89 -22.89 -12.00
CA PRO A 258 -10.17 -23.60 -11.90
C PRO A 258 -10.26 -24.46 -10.63
N PRO A 259 -11.46 -24.65 -10.02
CA PRO A 259 -11.59 -25.34 -8.73
C PRO A 259 -10.97 -26.74 -8.66
N GLY A 260 -10.98 -27.47 -9.78
CA GLY A 260 -10.41 -28.81 -9.87
C GLY A 260 -8.87 -28.86 -9.84
N THR A 261 -8.19 -27.73 -10.11
CA THR A 261 -6.73 -27.65 -10.15
C THR A 261 -6.15 -26.73 -9.07
N ILE A 262 -7.00 -26.08 -8.25
CA ILE A 262 -6.56 -25.12 -7.24
C ILE A 262 -5.53 -25.70 -6.29
N ALA A 263 -5.75 -26.90 -5.75
CA ALA A 263 -4.86 -27.46 -4.74
C ALA A 263 -3.44 -27.67 -5.28
N GLU A 264 -3.33 -28.27 -6.46
CA GLU A 264 -2.08 -28.52 -7.17
C GLU A 264 -1.41 -27.21 -7.61
N GLN A 265 -2.16 -26.30 -8.25
CA GLN A 265 -1.60 -25.02 -8.70
C GLN A 265 -1.13 -24.14 -7.55
N LEU A 266 -1.75 -24.25 -6.36
CA LEU A 266 -1.36 -23.45 -5.19
C LEU A 266 -0.02 -23.88 -4.60
N THR A 267 0.36 -25.16 -4.70
CA THR A 267 1.63 -25.68 -4.17
C THR A 267 2.71 -25.76 -5.24
N ASP A 268 2.34 -26.04 -6.48
CA ASP A 268 3.29 -26.47 -7.50
C ASP A 268 3.75 -25.32 -8.40
N THR A 269 3.03 -24.18 -8.39
CA THR A 269 3.41 -22.96 -9.11
C THR A 269 3.94 -21.87 -8.18
N ALA A 270 4.86 -21.04 -8.68
CA ALA A 270 5.40 -19.91 -7.94
C ALA A 270 4.30 -18.90 -7.58
N TYR A 271 3.40 -18.62 -8.53
CA TYR A 271 2.25 -17.76 -8.31
C TYR A 271 1.34 -18.31 -7.21
N GLY A 272 1.07 -19.62 -7.20
CA GLY A 272 0.26 -20.29 -6.19
C GLY A 272 0.82 -20.15 -4.78
N ARG A 273 2.12 -20.41 -4.60
CA ARG A 273 2.79 -20.31 -3.29
C ARG A 273 2.77 -18.88 -2.76
N VAL A 274 3.05 -17.90 -3.61
CA VAL A 274 3.03 -16.48 -3.22
C VAL A 274 1.61 -15.99 -2.97
N LEU A 275 0.62 -16.47 -3.72
CA LEU A 275 -0.79 -16.21 -3.46
C LEU A 275 -1.22 -16.77 -2.10
N LEU A 276 -0.83 -18.00 -1.76
CA LEU A 276 -1.10 -18.61 -0.45
C LEU A 276 -0.46 -17.78 0.68
N ALA A 277 0.80 -17.39 0.53
CA ALA A 277 1.47 -16.51 1.49
C ALA A 277 0.72 -15.17 1.65
N LYS A 278 0.26 -14.57 0.56
CA LYS A 278 -0.56 -13.34 0.59
C LYS A 278 -1.88 -13.55 1.34
N VAL A 279 -2.57 -14.66 1.12
CA VAL A 279 -3.83 -14.98 1.83
C VAL A 279 -3.58 -15.14 3.33
N LEU A 280 -2.56 -15.88 3.73
CA LEU A 280 -2.20 -16.05 5.14
C LEU A 280 -1.86 -14.70 5.81
N LEU A 281 -1.14 -13.82 5.11
CA LEU A 281 -0.86 -12.47 5.58
C LEU A 281 -2.15 -11.65 5.75
N VAL A 282 -3.08 -11.70 4.81
CA VAL A 282 -4.37 -10.99 4.91
C VAL A 282 -5.20 -11.51 6.09
N VAL A 283 -5.21 -12.82 6.34
CA VAL A 283 -5.84 -13.40 7.52
C VAL A 283 -5.19 -12.87 8.81
N ALA A 284 -3.86 -12.84 8.87
CA ALA A 284 -3.15 -12.27 10.02
C ALA A 284 -3.49 -10.78 10.23
N VAL A 285 -3.57 -9.99 9.16
CA VAL A 285 -4.02 -8.59 9.22
C VAL A 285 -5.45 -8.49 9.75
N ALA A 286 -6.38 -9.33 9.29
CA ALA A 286 -7.77 -9.33 9.76
C ALA A 286 -7.86 -9.68 11.26
N VAL A 287 -7.07 -10.64 11.73
CA VAL A 287 -6.97 -11.00 13.15
C VAL A 287 -6.39 -9.84 13.97
N LEU A 288 -5.31 -9.20 13.50
CA LEU A 288 -4.73 -8.01 14.14
C LEU A 288 -5.74 -6.86 14.21
N ALA A 289 -6.49 -6.63 13.13
CA ALA A 289 -7.52 -5.61 13.07
C ALA A 289 -8.62 -5.88 14.12
N LEU A 290 -9.14 -7.11 14.17
CA LEU A 290 -10.14 -7.53 15.15
C LEU A 290 -9.62 -7.38 16.58
N TRP A 291 -8.40 -7.86 16.85
CA TRP A 291 -7.76 -7.75 18.16
C TRP A 291 -7.54 -6.29 18.58
N ALA A 292 -7.12 -5.44 17.63
CA ALA A 292 -7.02 -3.99 17.85
C ALA A 292 -8.37 -3.41 18.28
N ARG A 293 -9.46 -3.74 17.59
CA ARG A 293 -10.81 -3.23 17.91
C ARG A 293 -11.30 -3.72 19.26
N ILE A 294 -11.11 -4.99 19.59
CA ILE A 294 -11.45 -5.57 20.89
C ILE A 294 -10.70 -4.86 22.02
N ARG A 295 -9.39 -4.61 21.83
CA ARG A 295 -8.57 -3.93 22.84
C ARG A 295 -8.97 -2.46 23.01
N LEU A 296 -9.28 -1.77 21.91
CA LEU A 296 -9.73 -0.38 21.92
C LEU A 296 -11.08 -0.21 22.65
N GLY A 297 -12.00 -1.17 22.51
CA GLY A 297 -13.26 -1.17 23.25
C GLY A 297 -13.11 -1.39 24.76
N ARG A 298 -11.95 -1.86 25.22
CA ARG A 298 -11.67 -2.18 26.63
C ARG A 298 -10.69 -1.21 27.30
N ALA A 299 -10.07 -0.31 26.55
CA ALA A 299 -9.00 0.55 27.05
C ALA A 299 -9.53 1.91 27.52
N SER A 300 -9.07 2.36 28.69
CA SER A 300 -9.32 3.70 29.24
C SER A 300 -8.48 4.79 28.55
N ASP A 301 -7.32 4.44 27.96
CA ASP A 301 -6.53 5.31 27.09
C ASP A 301 -6.46 4.72 25.65
N PRO A 302 -7.18 5.30 24.68
CA PRO A 302 -7.23 4.81 23.30
C PRO A 302 -5.87 4.80 22.57
N VAL A 303 -4.92 5.63 23.00
CA VAL A 303 -3.67 5.87 22.25
C VAL A 303 -2.60 4.81 22.57
N SER A 304 -2.52 4.36 23.83
CA SER A 304 -1.65 3.24 24.23
C SER A 304 -2.18 1.89 23.72
N ALA A 305 -3.48 1.78 23.47
CA ALA A 305 -4.12 0.60 22.89
C ALA A 305 -3.85 0.39 21.38
N CYS A 306 -3.24 1.37 20.68
CA CYS A 306 -2.97 1.28 19.24
C CYS A 306 -1.75 0.43 18.84
N SER A 307 -1.08 -0.27 19.76
CA SER A 307 0.07 -1.13 19.38
C SER A 307 -0.29 -2.20 18.33
N PRO A 308 -1.46 -2.88 18.39
CA PRO A 308 -1.85 -3.85 17.38
C PRO A 308 -2.13 -3.19 16.02
N ALA A 309 -2.70 -1.98 16.02
CA ALA A 309 -2.95 -1.23 14.79
C ALA A 309 -1.65 -0.76 14.09
N ARG A 310 -0.55 -0.60 14.84
CA ARG A 310 0.77 -0.34 14.22
C ARG A 310 1.33 -1.59 13.56
N ALA A 311 1.17 -2.75 14.20
CA ALA A 311 1.51 -4.04 13.59
C ALA A 311 0.65 -4.31 12.34
N GLU A 312 -0.64 -3.95 12.39
CA GLU A 312 -1.56 -4.00 11.24
C GLU A 312 -1.04 -3.17 10.05
N VAL A 313 -0.54 -1.94 10.27
CA VAL A 313 0.08 -1.13 9.20
C VAL A 313 1.33 -1.79 8.61
N VAL A 314 2.19 -2.37 9.46
CA VAL A 314 3.40 -3.08 9.00
C VAL A 314 3.01 -4.28 8.14
N ALA A 315 2.07 -5.09 8.61
CA ALA A 315 1.58 -6.26 7.89
C ALA A 315 0.89 -5.87 6.56
N LEU A 316 0.13 -4.78 6.52
CA LEU A 316 -0.42 -4.23 5.28
C LEU A 316 0.68 -3.77 4.31
N GLY A 317 1.77 -3.18 4.81
CA GLY A 317 2.95 -2.87 4.00
C GLY A 317 3.59 -4.12 3.37
N VAL A 318 3.69 -5.21 4.14
CA VAL A 318 4.15 -6.52 3.63
C VAL A 318 3.18 -7.06 2.57
N VAL A 319 1.87 -6.98 2.78
CA VAL A 319 0.86 -7.39 1.79
C VAL A 319 1.00 -6.60 0.48
N VAL A 320 1.31 -5.31 0.54
CA VAL A 320 1.59 -4.47 -0.65
C VAL A 320 2.86 -4.94 -1.36
N ALA A 321 3.92 -5.24 -0.62
CA ALA A 321 5.17 -5.77 -1.19
C ALA A 321 4.96 -7.13 -1.88
N VAL A 322 4.30 -8.07 -1.21
CA VAL A 322 3.92 -9.38 -1.76
C VAL A 322 2.99 -9.23 -2.96
N SER A 323 2.10 -8.22 -2.98
CA SER A 323 1.25 -7.95 -4.14
C SER A 323 2.04 -7.47 -5.35
N GLY A 324 3.06 -6.63 -5.15
CA GLY A 324 3.97 -6.21 -6.22
C GLY A 324 4.81 -7.36 -6.78
N LEU A 325 5.28 -8.25 -5.91
CA LEU A 325 5.94 -9.50 -6.32
C LEU A 325 4.99 -10.38 -7.15
N LEU A 326 3.77 -10.62 -6.65
CA LEU A 326 2.80 -11.50 -7.29
C LEU A 326 2.43 -11.04 -8.71
N THR A 327 2.42 -9.73 -8.98
CA THR A 327 2.13 -9.20 -10.32
C THR A 327 3.30 -9.28 -11.30
N ALA A 328 4.50 -9.62 -10.82
CA ALA A 328 5.68 -9.85 -11.66
C ALA A 328 5.94 -11.34 -11.95
N LEU A 329 5.26 -12.26 -11.24
CA LEU A 329 5.42 -13.70 -11.42
C LEU A 329 4.61 -14.24 -12.61
N PRO A 330 5.06 -15.35 -13.23
CA PRO A 330 4.29 -16.03 -14.27
C PRO A 330 2.90 -16.42 -13.78
N VAL A 331 1.88 -16.24 -14.62
CA VAL A 331 0.51 -16.67 -14.31
C VAL A 331 0.42 -18.19 -14.53
N PRO A 332 -0.31 -18.95 -13.69
CA PRO A 332 -0.48 -20.38 -13.87
C PRO A 332 -1.04 -20.73 -15.24
N ILE A 333 -0.46 -21.75 -15.88
CA ILE A 333 -0.93 -22.26 -17.17
C ILE A 333 -2.22 -23.05 -16.94
N ARG A 334 -3.24 -22.77 -17.76
CA ARG A 334 -4.44 -23.60 -17.85
C ARG A 334 -4.15 -24.72 -18.83
N TRP A 335 -4.13 -25.95 -18.33
CA TRP A 335 -4.18 -27.16 -19.16
C TRP A 335 -5.62 -27.42 -19.59
#